data_AF-A0A960EGT2-F1
#
_entry.id   AF-A0A960EGT2-F1
#
_cell.length_a   1.000
_cell.length_b   1.000
_cell.length_c   1.000
_cell.angle_alpha   90.00
_cell.angle_beta   90.00
_cell.angle_gamma   90.00
#
_symmetry.space_group_name_H-M   'P 1'
#
loop_
_entity.id
_entity.type
_entity.pdbx_description
1 polymer ?
#
loop_
_entity_poly.entity_id
_entity_poly.type
_entity_poly.pdbx_seq_one_letter_code
_entity_poly.pdbx_strand_id
1 'polypeptide(L)'
;EARMLADPSVVSPAHRHQTYVAQSRYAPMLERWFAAFGRDRVVAVAAEDFYADPQALCDEITDRVGIARRDLGSPEPFNAEPSADMDPEVRSALRARLTPDIEAVEELLGRPMPWER
;
A
#
# COMPACT_ATOMS: atom_id res chain seq x y z
N GLU A 1 -0.83 -20.45 4.85
CA GLU A 1 -0.28 -19.44 5.77
C GLU A 1 0.27 -20.03 7.07
N ALA A 2 -0.48 -20.86 7.82
CA ALA A 2 0.02 -21.47 9.07
C ALA A 2 1.41 -22.13 8.96
N ARG A 3 1.66 -22.87 7.88
CA ARG A 3 2.98 -23.47 7.61
C ARG A 3 4.10 -22.42 7.43
N MET A 4 3.81 -21.31 6.76
CA MET A 4 4.78 -20.22 6.53
C MET A 4 5.02 -19.41 7.82
N LEU A 5 4.03 -19.32 8.70
CA LEU A 5 4.19 -18.70 10.02
C LEU A 5 5.04 -19.57 10.96
N ALA A 6 4.92 -20.90 10.87
CA ALA A 6 5.70 -21.83 11.67
C ALA A 6 7.15 -22.01 11.17
N ASP A 7 7.37 -21.87 9.86
CA ASP A 7 8.68 -22.03 9.22
C ASP A 7 8.89 -20.95 8.14
N PRO A 8 9.71 -19.92 8.41
CA PRO A 8 10.00 -18.84 7.47
C PRO A 8 10.73 -19.30 6.18
N SER A 9 11.29 -20.51 6.14
CA SER A 9 11.93 -21.06 4.94
C SER A 9 10.92 -21.60 3.91
N VAL A 10 9.66 -21.80 4.32
CA VAL A 10 8.60 -22.29 3.44
C VAL A 10 8.17 -21.20 2.46
N VAL A 11 8.40 -21.46 1.18
CA VAL A 11 7.93 -20.62 0.07
C VAL A 11 6.69 -21.26 -0.56
N SER A 12 5.65 -20.45 -0.81
CA SER A 12 4.44 -20.88 -1.52
C SER A 12 4.19 -19.98 -2.74
N PRO A 13 4.35 -20.50 -3.97
CA PRO A 13 4.03 -19.74 -5.18
C PRO A 13 2.58 -19.28 -5.23
N ALA A 14 1.64 -20.14 -4.81
CA ALA A 14 0.22 -19.77 -4.74
C ALA A 14 -0.03 -18.66 -3.72
N HIS A 15 0.62 -18.71 -2.56
CA HIS A 15 0.51 -17.60 -1.59
C HIS A 15 1.04 -16.31 -2.19
N ARG A 16 2.22 -16.36 -2.83
CA ARG A 16 2.85 -15.18 -3.44
C ARG A 16 2.02 -14.57 -4.57
N HIS A 17 1.43 -15.40 -5.44
CA HIS A 17 0.85 -14.93 -6.71
C HIS A 17 -0.68 -15.01 -6.80
N GLN A 18 -1.37 -15.57 -5.80
CA GLN A 18 -2.83 -15.82 -5.90
C GLN A 18 -3.61 -15.32 -4.67
N THR A 19 -2.99 -14.53 -3.79
CA THR A 19 -3.64 -14.03 -2.56
C THR A 19 -3.90 -12.52 -2.59
N TYR A 20 -4.19 -11.96 -3.76
CA TYR A 20 -4.40 -10.52 -3.96
C TYR A 20 -5.33 -9.90 -2.91
N VAL A 21 -6.50 -10.49 -2.66
CA VAL A 21 -7.43 -9.97 -1.65
C VAL A 21 -6.84 -9.97 -0.24
N ALA A 22 -6.11 -11.01 0.15
CA ALA A 22 -5.48 -11.05 1.47
C ALA A 22 -4.32 -10.04 1.57
N GLN A 23 -3.56 -9.85 0.49
CA GLN A 23 -2.47 -8.87 0.41
C GLN A 23 -2.98 -7.43 0.39
N SER A 24 -4.21 -7.18 -0.09
CA SER A 24 -4.86 -5.85 -0.07
C SER A 24 -5.38 -5.44 1.32
N ARG A 25 -5.32 -6.32 2.33
CA ARG A 25 -5.72 -5.99 3.71
C ARG A 25 -4.56 -5.36 4.45
N TYR A 26 -4.40 -4.05 4.29
CA TYR A 26 -3.23 -3.36 4.83
C TYR A 26 -3.29 -3.11 6.34
N ALA A 27 -4.49 -2.96 6.93
CA ALA A 27 -4.63 -2.63 8.34
C ALA A 27 -3.88 -3.59 9.29
N PRO A 28 -4.02 -4.93 9.21
CA PRO A 28 -3.26 -5.84 10.06
C PRO A 28 -1.73 -5.73 9.90
N MET A 29 -1.27 -5.35 8.71
CA MET A 29 0.14 -5.14 8.43
C MET A 29 0.63 -3.85 9.08
N LEU A 30 -0.10 -2.75 8.89
CA LEU A 30 0.20 -1.45 9.48
C LEU A 30 0.23 -1.51 11.01
N GLU A 31 -0.74 -2.20 11.63
CA GLU A 31 -0.76 -2.42 13.08
C GLU A 31 0.52 -3.10 13.58
N ARG A 32 0.99 -4.13 12.88
CA ARG A 32 2.23 -4.84 13.24
C ARG A 32 3.46 -3.94 13.11
N TRP A 33 3.52 -3.11 12.07
CA TRP A 33 4.60 -2.14 11.90
C TRP A 33 4.57 -1.06 12.98
N PHE A 34 3.41 -0.48 13.25
CA PHE A 34 3.26 0.53 14.31
C PHE A 34 3.56 -0.04 15.70
N ALA A 35 3.18 -1.28 15.98
CA ALA A 35 3.50 -1.95 17.24
C ALA A 35 5.01 -2.20 17.42
N ALA A 36 5.71 -2.55 16.34
CA ALA A 36 7.14 -2.87 16.39
C ALA A 36 8.05 -1.64 16.38
N PHE A 37 7.69 -0.59 15.63
CA PHE A 37 8.56 0.55 15.38
C PHE A 37 8.08 1.88 15.95
N GLY A 38 6.80 1.96 16.32
CA GLY A 38 6.13 3.22 16.65
C GLY A 38 5.56 3.93 15.41
N ARG A 39 4.50 4.71 15.61
CA ARG A 39 3.83 5.48 14.55
C ARG A 39 4.69 6.61 13.98
N ASP A 40 5.63 7.13 14.77
CA ASP A 40 6.56 8.19 14.39
C ASP A 40 7.62 7.71 13.39
N ARG A 41 7.96 6.42 13.40
CA ARG A 41 9.02 5.82 12.55
C ARG A 41 8.52 5.10 11.31
N VAL A 42 7.21 5.09 11.08
CA VAL A 42 6.59 4.46 9.90
C VAL A 42 5.84 5.54 9.13
N VAL A 43 6.12 5.63 7.83
CA VAL A 43 5.42 6.52 6.91
C VAL A 43 4.64 5.67 5.92
N ALA A 44 3.34 5.92 5.81
CA ALA A 44 2.46 5.26 4.86
C ALA A 44 1.83 6.32 3.94
N VAL A 45 2.16 6.21 2.66
CA VAL A 45 1.73 7.12 1.59
C VAL A 45 0.88 6.34 0.58
N ALA A 46 -0.05 7.02 -0.10
CA ALA A 46 -0.74 6.41 -1.23
C ALA A 46 0.20 6.45 -2.45
N ALA A 47 0.15 5.42 -3.28
CA ALA A 47 0.94 5.44 -4.51
C ALA A 47 0.39 6.49 -5.49
N GLU A 48 -0.90 6.75 -5.45
CA GLU A 48 -1.59 7.79 -6.21
C GLU A 48 -1.06 9.19 -5.89
N ASP A 49 -0.73 9.47 -4.62
CA ASP A 49 -0.10 10.73 -4.21
C ASP A 49 1.29 10.88 -4.86
N PHE A 50 2.05 9.77 -4.93
CA PHE A 50 3.35 9.73 -5.61
C PHE A 50 3.21 9.97 -7.11
N TYR A 51 2.24 9.34 -7.76
CA TYR A 51 2.06 9.48 -9.21
C TYR A 51 1.57 10.88 -9.60
N ALA A 52 0.80 11.54 -8.72
CA ALA A 52 0.31 12.89 -8.96
C ALA A 52 1.42 13.94 -8.87
N ASP A 53 2.31 13.83 -7.87
CA ASP A 53 3.46 14.73 -7.70
C ASP A 53 4.66 14.01 -7.06
N PRO A 54 5.50 13.34 -7.88
CA PRO A 54 6.65 12.60 -7.37
C PRO A 54 7.64 13.49 -6.60
N GLN A 55 7.83 14.74 -7.05
CA GLN A 55 8.77 15.67 -6.43
C GLN A 55 8.29 16.05 -5.03
N ALA A 56 7.02 16.46 -4.90
CA ALA A 56 6.47 16.87 -3.60
C ALA A 56 6.48 15.72 -2.59
N LEU A 57 6.11 14.50 -3.00
CA LEU A 57 6.13 13.36 -2.08
C LEU A 57 7.55 12.98 -1.66
N CYS A 58 8.52 12.97 -2.59
CA CYS A 58 9.91 12.71 -2.24
C CYS A 58 10.50 13.79 -1.32
N ASP A 59 10.15 15.06 -1.53
CA ASP A 59 10.53 16.14 -0.63
C ASP A 59 10.00 15.90 0.80
N GLU A 60 8.72 15.53 0.94
CA GLU A 60 8.12 15.20 2.24
C GLU A 60 8.87 14.06 2.94
N ILE A 61 9.16 12.98 2.22
CA ILE A 61 9.88 11.83 2.77
C ILE A 61 11.31 12.22 3.18
N THR A 62 12.04 12.94 2.32
CA THR A 62 13.43 13.34 2.60
C THR A 62 13.54 14.29 3.79
N ASP A 63 12.62 15.25 3.92
CA ASP A 63 12.52 16.12 5.09
C ASP A 63 12.27 15.30 6.37
N ARG A 64 11.37 14.31 6.30
CA ARG A 64 11.03 13.49 7.45
C ARG A 64 12.18 12.59 7.91
N VAL A 65 12.96 12.04 6.99
CA VAL A 65 14.13 11.21 7.34
C VAL A 65 15.39 12.04 7.58
N GLY A 66 15.34 13.36 7.36
CA GLY A 66 16.46 14.27 7.61
C GLY A 66 17.60 14.18 6.59
N ILE A 67 17.29 13.86 5.33
CA ILE A 67 18.29 13.85 4.24
C ILE A 67 18.04 14.98 3.25
N ALA A 68 19.07 15.35 2.49
CA ALA A 68 18.96 16.44 1.52
C ALA A 68 17.98 16.09 0.39
N ARG A 69 17.02 16.99 0.14
CA ARG A 69 16.13 16.93 -1.03
C ARG A 69 16.92 16.88 -2.33
N ARG A 70 16.36 16.20 -3.32
CA ARG A 70 16.89 16.06 -4.69
C ARG A 70 15.82 16.40 -5.70
N ASP A 71 16.23 17.20 -6.67
CA ASP A 71 15.45 17.47 -7.87
C ASP A 71 15.40 16.21 -8.71
N LEU A 72 14.20 15.69 -8.90
CA LEU A 72 13.92 14.50 -9.71
C LEU A 72 13.84 14.85 -11.20
N GLY A 73 13.78 16.14 -11.55
CA GLY A 73 13.51 16.62 -12.90
C GLY A 73 12.08 16.26 -13.33
N SER A 74 11.97 15.63 -14.50
CA SER A 74 10.68 15.16 -15.05
C SER A 74 10.67 13.63 -15.09
N PRO A 75 10.39 12.96 -13.96
CA PRO A 75 10.37 11.50 -13.93
C PRO A 75 9.23 10.96 -14.81
N GLU A 76 9.55 10.05 -15.71
CA GLU A 76 8.56 9.30 -16.48
C GLU A 76 8.24 7.96 -15.79
N PRO A 77 6.99 7.48 -15.84
CA PRO A 77 6.64 6.18 -15.31
C PRO A 77 7.25 5.06 -16.17
N PHE A 78 8.21 4.32 -15.59
CA PHE A 78 8.77 3.12 -16.22
C PHE A 78 7.90 1.90 -15.92
N ASN A 79 7.71 1.02 -16.91
CA ASN A 79 6.89 -0.20 -16.79
C ASN A 79 5.43 0.08 -16.44
N ALA A 80 4.86 1.18 -16.95
CA ALA A 80 3.43 1.44 -16.86
C ALA A 80 2.67 0.41 -17.72
N GLU A 81 2.07 -0.57 -17.07
CA GLU A 81 1.11 -1.48 -17.69
C GLU A 81 -0.30 -0.94 -17.44
N PRO A 82 -1.08 -0.64 -18.48
CA PRO A 82 -2.46 -0.23 -18.28
C PRO A 82 -3.24 -1.34 -17.58
N SER A 83 -4.10 -0.98 -16.63
CA SER A 83 -5.00 -1.97 -16.02
C SER A 83 -5.88 -2.57 -17.11
N ALA A 84 -5.92 -3.89 -17.19
CA ALA A 84 -6.94 -4.57 -17.97
C ALA A 84 -8.33 -4.24 -17.42
N ASP A 85 -9.33 -4.26 -18.29
CA ASP A 85 -10.72 -4.17 -17.87
C ASP A 85 -11.05 -5.33 -16.93
N MET A 86 -11.80 -5.01 -15.88
CA MET A 86 -12.28 -5.98 -14.89
C MET A 86 -13.79 -6.05 -15.01
N ASP A 87 -14.32 -7.28 -14.96
CA ASP A 87 -15.75 -7.52 -14.89
C ASP A 87 -16.40 -6.61 -13.80
N PRO A 88 -17.42 -5.81 -14.14
CA PRO A 88 -18.06 -4.89 -13.21
C PRO A 88 -18.63 -5.56 -11.96
N GLU A 89 -19.13 -6.80 -12.06
CA GLU A 89 -19.65 -7.56 -10.93
C GLU A 89 -18.52 -7.96 -9.97
N VAL A 90 -17.38 -8.41 -10.52
CA VAL A 90 -16.17 -8.71 -9.73
C VAL A 90 -15.65 -7.44 -9.05
N ARG A 91 -15.61 -6.32 -9.76
CA ARG A 91 -15.19 -5.02 -9.20
C ARG A 91 -16.08 -4.61 -8.03
N SER A 92 -17.40 -4.70 -8.20
CA SER A 92 -18.38 -4.38 -7.17
C SER A 92 -18.22 -5.29 -5.94
N ALA A 93 -18.07 -6.60 -6.15
CA ALA A 93 -17.86 -7.56 -5.09
C ALA A 93 -16.55 -7.31 -4.32
N LEU A 94 -15.46 -6.95 -5.01
CA LEU A 94 -14.18 -6.61 -4.39
C LEU A 94 -14.26 -5.34 -3.56
N ARG A 95 -14.93 -4.29 -4.07
CA ARG A 95 -15.18 -3.05 -3.33
C ARG A 95 -15.92 -3.34 -2.03
N ALA A 96 -17.09 -3.97 -2.11
CA ALA A 96 -17.88 -4.32 -0.94
C ALA A 96 -17.10 -5.18 0.08
N ARG A 97 -16.26 -6.09 -0.42
CA ARG A 97 -15.43 -6.95 0.45
C ARG A 97 -14.29 -6.21 1.14
N LEU A 98 -13.72 -5.19 0.51
CA LEU A 98 -12.55 -4.45 1.00
C LEU A 98 -12.91 -3.12 1.68
N THR A 99 -14.16 -2.64 1.59
CA THR A 99 -14.59 -1.41 2.28
C THR A 99 -14.22 -1.40 3.77
N PRO A 100 -14.46 -2.47 4.56
CA PRO A 100 -14.08 -2.46 5.97
C PRO A 100 -12.56 -2.38 6.18
N ASP A 101 -11.79 -3.00 5.27
CA ASP A 101 -10.31 -2.95 5.31
C ASP A 101 -9.81 -1.53 4.96
N ILE A 102 -10.46 -0.83 4.03
CA ILE A 102 -10.16 0.57 3.69
C ILE A 102 -10.45 1.49 4.88
N GLU A 103 -11.63 1.37 5.49
CA GLU A 103 -12.03 2.17 6.65
C GLU A 103 -11.07 1.99 7.81
N ALA A 104 -10.62 0.75 8.07
CA ALA A 104 -9.62 0.48 9.10
C ALA A 104 -8.26 1.14 8.79
N VAL A 105 -7.84 1.17 7.53
CA VAL A 105 -6.61 1.89 7.13
C VAL A 105 -6.76 3.39 7.35
N GLU A 106 -7.89 3.99 6.95
CA GLU A 106 -8.15 5.41 7.13
C GLU A 106 -8.18 5.81 8.60
N GLU A 107 -8.81 4.99 9.46
CA GLU A 107 -8.79 5.17 10.92
C GLU A 107 -7.36 5.08 11.47
N LEU A 108 -6.59 4.07 11.05
CA LEU A 108 -5.20 3.92 11.48
C LEU A 108 -4.33 5.10 11.06
N LEU A 109 -4.53 5.66 9.87
CA LEU A 109 -3.74 6.77 9.35
C LEU A 109 -4.28 8.16 9.75
N GLY A 110 -5.52 8.24 10.22
CA GLY A 110 -6.18 9.50 10.57
C GLY A 110 -6.48 10.39 9.36
N ARG A 111 -6.57 9.82 8.15
CA ARG A 111 -6.84 10.52 6.90
C ARG A 111 -7.56 9.60 5.90
N PRO A 112 -8.35 10.15 4.97
CA PRO A 112 -8.92 9.36 3.88
C PRO A 112 -7.83 8.87 2.92
N MET A 113 -8.09 7.75 2.26
CA MET A 113 -7.26 7.23 1.16
C MET A 113 -7.90 7.56 -0.20
N PRO A 114 -7.10 7.79 -1.26
CA PRO A 114 -7.60 8.19 -2.57
C PRO A 114 -8.19 7.00 -3.37
N TRP A 115 -8.81 6.04 -2.68
CA TRP A 115 -9.36 4.84 -3.30
C TRP A 115 -10.87 4.97 -3.48
N GLU A 116 -11.35 4.59 -4.66
CA GLU A 116 -12.78 4.54 -4.93
C GLU A 116 -13.46 3.46 -4.07
N ARG A 117 -14.59 3.83 -3.46
CA ARG A 117 -15.47 2.93 -2.73
C ARG A 117 -16.50 2.26 -3.65
#